data_AF-A0A935MLC6-F1
#
_entry.id   AF-A0A935MLC6-F1
#
_cell.length_a   1.000
_cell.length_b   1.000
_cell.length_c   1.000
_cell.angle_alpha   90.00
_cell.angle_beta   90.00
_cell.angle_gamma   90.00
#
_symmetry.space_group_name_H-M   'P 1'
#
loop_
_entity.id
_entity.type
_entity.pdbx_description
1 polymer ?
#
loop_
_entity_poly.entity_id
_entity_poly.type
_entity_poly.pdbx_seq_one_letter_code
_entity_poly.pdbx_strand_id
1 'polypeptide(L)'
;MFNPSREQVRRFFCESWRKHRQRQVLEGAEATAADLIEQHPEYHALLENPESAVEQEFTPEGGQMNPFLHLSLHLAIADQISIDQPFGIRAAYHALRSRLDVHEAEHVILECLGETLWRSQREGTAMDANQYLECVRRSAGK
;
A
#
# COMPACT_ATOMS: atom_id res chain seq x y z
N MET A 1 5.35 17.15 10.32
CA MET A 1 4.82 15.78 10.28
C MET A 1 3.59 15.81 9.40
N PHE A 2 3.69 15.28 8.18
CA PHE A 2 2.56 15.22 7.25
C PHE A 2 1.71 14.01 7.67
N ASN A 3 0.60 14.25 8.37
CA ASN A 3 -0.34 13.20 8.73
C ASN A 3 -1.68 13.52 8.07
N PRO A 4 -1.89 13.10 6.81
CA PRO A 4 -3.11 13.45 6.08
C PRO A 4 -4.33 12.89 6.80
N SER A 5 -5.43 13.64 6.79
CA SER A 5 -6.70 13.16 7.33
C SER A 5 -7.23 11.98 6.50
N ARG A 6 -8.12 11.17 7.11
CA ARG A 6 -8.82 10.07 6.43
C ARG A 6 -9.46 10.54 5.11
N GLU A 7 -10.08 11.71 5.13
CA GLU A 7 -10.70 12.31 3.95
C GLU A 7 -9.67 12.68 2.87
N GLN A 8 -8.53 13.26 3.26
CA GLN A 8 -7.47 13.64 2.31
C GLN A 8 -6.93 12.41 1.57
N VAL A 9 -6.67 11.30 2.28
CA VAL A 9 -6.22 10.04 1.66
C VAL A 9 -7.26 9.51 0.68
N ARG A 10 -8.53 9.49 1.08
CA ARG A 10 -9.63 8.99 0.23
C ARG A 10 -9.78 9.81 -1.05
N ARG A 11 -9.80 11.15 -0.92
CA ARG A 11 -9.88 12.06 -2.06
C ARG A 11 -8.66 11.92 -2.97
N PHE A 12 -7.46 11.74 -2.41
CA PHE A 12 -6.24 11.53 -3.19
C PHE A 12 -6.35 10.32 -4.13
N PHE A 13 -6.80 9.16 -3.63
CA PHE A 13 -6.96 7.97 -4.50
C PHE A 13 -8.06 8.15 -5.55
N CYS A 14 -9.20 8.75 -5.17
CA CYS A 14 -10.29 9.03 -6.11
C CYS A 14 -9.83 9.98 -7.23
N GLU A 15 -9.12 11.06 -6.88
CA GLU A 15 -8.59 12.03 -7.84
C GLU A 15 -7.50 11.43 -8.73
N SER A 16 -6.58 10.64 -8.17
CA SER A 16 -5.55 9.93 -8.95
C SER A 16 -6.19 9.00 -9.98
N TRP A 17 -7.21 8.24 -9.58
CA TRP A 17 -7.94 7.35 -10.49
C TRP A 17 -8.70 8.12 -11.57
N ARG A 18 -9.40 9.20 -11.19
CA ARG A 18 -10.11 10.07 -12.12
C ARG A 18 -9.16 10.67 -13.16
N LYS A 19 -8.03 11.23 -12.73
CA LYS A 19 -7.00 11.80 -13.61
C LYS A 19 -6.45 10.75 -14.58
N HIS A 20 -6.12 9.56 -14.08
CA HIS A 20 -5.62 8.44 -14.89
C HIS A 20 -6.61 8.06 -16.00
N ARG A 21 -7.88 7.81 -15.65
CA ARG A 21 -8.94 7.45 -16.62
C ARG A 21 -9.17 8.54 -17.68
N GLN A 22 -9.01 9.81 -17.30
CA GLN A 22 -9.16 10.95 -18.20
C GLN A 22 -7.86 11.27 -18.96
N ARG A 23 -6.80 10.48 -18.78
CA ARG A 23 -5.46 10.71 -19.37
C ARG A 23 -4.92 12.12 -19.06
N GLN A 24 -5.22 12.62 -17.87
CA GLN A 24 -4.68 13.87 -17.35
C GLN A 24 -3.26 13.65 -16.82
N VAL A 25 -2.51 14.74 -16.63
CA VAL A 25 -1.19 14.68 -16.03
C VAL A 25 -1.32 14.21 -14.57
N LEU A 26 -0.52 13.21 -14.22
CA LEU A 26 -0.38 12.68 -12.86
C LEU A 26 0.88 13.27 -12.22
N GLU A 27 0.77 13.78 -11.01
CA GLU A 27 1.85 14.46 -10.29
C GLU A 27 2.30 13.69 -9.05
N GLY A 28 3.61 13.63 -8.81
CA GLY A 28 4.17 13.00 -7.61
C GLY A 28 3.70 11.56 -7.43
N ALA A 29 3.06 11.27 -6.28
CA ALA A 29 2.57 9.93 -5.94
C ALA A 29 1.32 9.50 -6.73
N GLU A 30 0.67 10.40 -7.49
CA GLU A 30 -0.54 10.07 -8.26
C GLU A 30 -0.27 9.01 -9.35
N ALA A 31 0.94 9.01 -9.93
CA ALA A 31 1.34 8.02 -10.93
C ALA A 31 1.40 6.61 -10.31
N THR A 32 2.13 6.47 -9.21
CA THR A 32 2.21 5.22 -8.45
C THR A 32 0.83 4.79 -7.96
N ALA A 33 0.02 5.72 -7.45
CA ALA A 33 -1.33 5.42 -7.00
C ALA A 33 -2.21 4.88 -8.14
N ALA A 34 -2.14 5.47 -9.33
CA ALA A 34 -2.89 5.00 -10.49
C ALA A 34 -2.46 3.58 -10.93
N ASP A 35 -1.15 3.31 -11.00
CA ASP A 35 -0.62 1.98 -11.34
C ASP A 35 -1.03 0.91 -10.32
N LEU A 36 -1.10 1.27 -9.03
CA LEU A 36 -1.60 0.39 -7.98
C LEU A 36 -3.11 0.15 -8.13
N ILE A 37 -3.89 1.19 -8.42
CA ILE A 37 -5.34 1.06 -8.60
C ILE A 37 -5.66 0.18 -9.82
N GLU A 38 -4.90 0.27 -10.91
CA GLU A 38 -5.04 -0.59 -12.09
C GLU A 38 -4.93 -2.09 -11.72
N GLN A 39 -4.07 -2.42 -10.76
CA GLN A 39 -3.87 -3.78 -10.23
C GLN A 39 -4.97 -4.24 -9.25
N HIS A 40 -5.86 -3.35 -8.81
CA HIS A 40 -6.93 -3.63 -7.85
C HIS A 40 -8.32 -3.28 -8.42
N PRO A 41 -8.82 -4.04 -9.43
CA PRO A 41 -10.12 -3.80 -10.05
C PRO A 41 -11.30 -3.85 -9.07
N GLU A 42 -11.16 -4.55 -7.95
CA GLU A 42 -12.16 -4.61 -6.88
C GLU A 42 -12.45 -3.24 -6.24
N TYR A 43 -11.54 -2.27 -6.37
CA TYR A 43 -11.70 -0.93 -5.81
C TYR A 43 -12.14 0.12 -6.84
N HIS A 44 -12.20 -0.21 -8.13
CA HIS A 44 -12.55 0.76 -9.18
C HIS A 44 -13.92 1.39 -8.94
N ALA A 45 -14.94 0.57 -8.65
CA ALA A 45 -16.30 1.07 -8.41
C ALA A 45 -16.38 2.05 -7.22
N LEU A 46 -15.61 1.78 -6.16
CA LEU A 46 -15.51 2.67 -5.00
C LEU A 46 -14.84 4.00 -5.37
N LEU A 47 -13.73 3.93 -6.09
CA LEU A 47 -12.91 5.09 -6.46
C LEU A 47 -13.56 5.97 -7.55
N GLU A 48 -14.49 5.40 -8.33
CA GLU A 48 -15.31 6.13 -9.29
C GLU A 48 -16.44 6.95 -8.64
N ASN A 49 -16.69 6.75 -7.34
CA ASN A 49 -17.69 7.51 -6.57
C ASN A 49 -17.04 8.20 -5.35
N PRO A 50 -16.41 9.37 -5.53
CA PRO A 50 -15.66 10.04 -4.48
C PRO A 50 -16.49 10.42 -3.24
N GLU A 51 -17.77 10.79 -3.44
CA GLU A 51 -18.65 11.14 -2.32
C GLU A 51 -18.90 9.92 -1.42
N SER A 52 -19.29 8.80 -2.03
CA SER A 52 -19.51 7.55 -1.29
C SER A 52 -18.21 7.04 -0.64
N ALA A 53 -17.08 7.12 -1.36
CA ALA A 53 -15.77 6.75 -0.84
C ALA A 53 -15.38 7.54 0.43
N VAL A 54 -15.69 8.83 0.48
CA VAL A 54 -15.38 9.69 1.63
C VAL A 54 -16.28 9.39 2.83
N GLU A 55 -17.54 9.06 2.62
CA GLU A 55 -18.52 8.83 3.69
C GLU A 55 -18.49 7.41 4.25
N GLN A 56 -18.16 6.41 3.43
CA GLN A 56 -18.27 5.00 3.79
C GLN A 56 -17.36 4.63 4.98
N GLU A 57 -17.93 3.91 5.95
CA GLU A 57 -17.18 3.37 7.08
C GLU A 57 -16.74 1.93 6.79
N PHE A 58 -15.45 1.65 7.01
CA PHE A 58 -14.88 0.31 6.89
C PHE A 58 -14.48 -0.13 8.29
N THR A 59 -15.28 -0.98 8.91
CA THR A 59 -15.02 -1.49 10.26
C THR A 59 -14.52 -2.93 10.19
N PRO A 60 -13.66 -3.36 11.14
CA PRO A 60 -13.17 -4.74 11.18
C PRO A 60 -14.28 -5.80 11.22
N GLU A 61 -15.42 -5.48 11.85
CA GLU A 61 -16.57 -6.38 12.01
C GLU A 61 -17.28 -6.66 10.68
N GLY A 62 -17.15 -5.75 9.70
CA GLY A 62 -17.66 -5.95 8.34
C GLY A 62 -16.89 -7.01 7.55
N GLY A 63 -15.78 -7.54 8.09
CA GLY A 63 -14.94 -8.57 7.46
C GLY A 63 -14.21 -8.10 6.20
N GLN A 64 -14.37 -6.84 5.80
CA GLN A 64 -13.73 -6.26 4.64
C GLN A 64 -12.45 -5.52 5.04
N MET A 65 -11.35 -5.81 4.36
CA MET A 65 -10.14 -5.00 4.45
C MET A 65 -10.46 -3.57 3.97
N ASN A 66 -10.09 -2.56 4.75
CA ASN A 66 -10.28 -1.16 4.37
C ASN A 66 -9.47 -0.85 3.09
N PRO A 67 -10.12 -0.55 1.94
CA PRO A 67 -9.43 -0.35 0.66
C PRO A 67 -8.40 0.77 0.70
N PHE A 68 -8.69 1.85 1.43
CA PHE A 68 -7.79 3.00 1.53
C PHE A 68 -6.58 2.70 2.39
N LEU A 69 -6.74 1.88 3.45
CA LEU A 69 -5.59 1.40 4.21
C LEU A 69 -4.72 0.49 3.35
N HIS A 70 -5.35 -0.45 2.63
CA HIS A 70 -4.64 -1.38 1.74
C HIS A 70 -3.82 -0.62 0.67
N LEU A 71 -4.44 0.29 -0.07
CA LEU A 71 -3.75 1.09 -1.09
C LEU A 71 -2.68 2.02 -0.49
N SER A 72 -2.88 2.54 0.73
CA SER A 72 -1.86 3.35 1.41
C SER A 72 -0.64 2.52 1.82
N LEU A 73 -0.83 1.26 2.22
CA LEU A 73 0.27 0.35 2.52
C LEU A 73 1.09 0.05 1.26
N HIS A 74 0.44 -0.12 0.12
CA HIS A 74 1.12 -0.26 -1.17
C HIS A 74 1.97 0.97 -1.52
N LEU A 75 1.44 2.18 -1.37
CA LEU A 75 2.24 3.40 -1.58
C LEU A 75 3.43 3.47 -0.63
N ALA A 76 3.24 3.12 0.64
CA ALA A 76 4.34 3.07 1.60
C ALA A 76 5.41 2.07 1.16
N ILE A 77 5.03 0.89 0.64
CA ILE A 77 5.96 -0.12 0.14
C ILE A 77 6.70 0.39 -1.10
N ALA A 78 6.02 1.04 -2.04
CA ALA A 78 6.64 1.64 -3.21
C ALA A 78 7.70 2.68 -2.80
N ASP A 79 7.39 3.54 -1.82
CA ASP A 79 8.35 4.49 -1.26
C ASP A 79 9.52 3.77 -0.57
N GLN A 80 9.24 2.78 0.28
CA GLN A 80 10.25 1.97 0.97
C GLN A 80 11.25 1.33 -0.01
N ILE A 81 10.76 0.76 -1.11
CA ILE A 81 11.59 0.18 -2.19
C ILE A 81 12.38 1.29 -2.91
N SER A 82 11.72 2.40 -3.23
CA SER A 82 12.31 3.53 -3.94
C SER A 82 13.48 4.15 -3.18
N ILE A 83 13.34 4.34 -1.86
CA ILE A 83 14.38 4.94 -1.01
C ILE A 83 15.27 3.90 -0.29
N ASP A 84 15.01 2.60 -0.51
CA ASP A 84 15.64 1.47 0.19
C ASP A 84 15.62 1.61 1.72
N GLN A 85 14.42 1.81 2.27
CA GLN A 85 14.17 1.86 3.70
C GLN A 85 13.06 0.88 4.09
N PRO A 86 13.30 -0.09 4.98
CA PRO A 86 14.57 -0.36 5.66
C PRO A 86 15.68 -0.80 4.69
N PHE A 87 16.93 -0.47 4.99
CA PHE A 87 18.07 -0.77 4.12
C PHE A 87 18.11 -2.26 3.71
N GLY A 88 18.14 -2.52 2.41
CA GLY A 88 18.10 -3.85 1.82
C GLY A 88 16.71 -4.36 1.44
N ILE A 89 15.64 -3.60 1.68
CA ILE A 89 14.28 -3.94 1.22
C ILE A 89 14.21 -3.98 -0.31
N ARG A 90 14.92 -3.09 -1.02
CA ARG A 90 14.96 -3.07 -2.49
C ARG A 90 15.58 -4.36 -3.03
N ALA A 91 16.68 -4.82 -2.43
CA ALA A 91 17.31 -6.08 -2.81
C ALA A 91 16.40 -7.28 -2.54
N ALA A 92 15.69 -7.28 -1.39
CA ALA A 92 14.72 -8.32 -1.07
C ALA A 92 13.53 -8.33 -2.05
N TYR A 93 13.02 -7.15 -2.43
CA TYR A 93 12.00 -7.02 -3.46
C TYR A 93 12.46 -7.58 -4.81
N HIS A 94 13.67 -7.25 -5.27
CA HIS A 94 14.19 -7.80 -6.52
C HIS A 94 14.36 -9.34 -6.47
N ALA A 95 14.72 -9.89 -5.31
CA ALA A 95 14.75 -11.34 -5.12
C ALA A 95 13.34 -11.95 -5.25
N LEU A 96 12.30 -11.32 -4.68
CA LEU A 96 10.90 -11.74 -4.89
C LEU A 96 10.50 -11.67 -6.36
N ARG A 97 10.81 -10.56 -7.04
CA ARG A 97 10.48 -10.32 -8.45
C ARG A 97 11.19 -11.25 -9.44
N SER A 98 12.23 -11.96 -9.00
CA SER A 98 12.87 -13.00 -9.82
C SER A 98 11.98 -14.22 -10.07
N ARG A 99 10.91 -14.37 -9.28
CA ARG A 99 10.05 -15.57 -9.25
C ARG A 99 8.54 -15.26 -9.18
N LEU A 100 8.14 -14.09 -8.70
CA LEU A 100 6.75 -13.63 -8.59
C LEU A 100 6.49 -12.46 -9.54
N ASP A 101 5.24 -12.22 -9.91
CA ASP A 101 4.86 -10.97 -10.60
C ASP A 101 4.97 -9.74 -9.67
N VAL A 102 4.65 -8.54 -10.19
CA VAL A 102 4.78 -7.28 -9.42
C VAL A 102 3.84 -7.31 -8.22
N HIS A 103 2.57 -7.62 -8.48
CA HIS A 103 1.48 -7.56 -7.53
C HIS A 103 1.69 -8.60 -6.43
N GLU A 104 2.03 -9.83 -6.82
CA GLU A 104 2.35 -10.90 -5.89
C GLU A 104 3.55 -10.57 -4.99
N ALA A 105 4.63 -10.01 -5.55
CA ALA A 105 5.80 -9.63 -4.77
C ALA A 105 5.49 -8.50 -3.78
N GLU A 106 4.69 -7.52 -4.18
CA GLU A 106 4.25 -6.42 -3.31
C GLU A 106 3.31 -6.92 -2.21
N HIS A 107 2.40 -7.85 -2.51
CA HIS A 107 1.53 -8.48 -1.49
C HIS A 107 2.33 -9.28 -0.45
N VAL A 108 3.39 -9.99 -0.85
CA VAL A 108 4.28 -10.66 0.12
C VAL A 108 4.93 -9.64 1.07
N ILE A 109 5.36 -8.49 0.56
CA ILE A 109 5.92 -7.42 1.40
C ILE A 109 4.83 -6.83 2.30
N LEU A 110 3.62 -6.64 1.77
CA LEU A 110 2.48 -6.09 2.47
C LEU A 110 2.05 -6.96 3.66
N GLU A 111 2.04 -8.28 3.50
CA GLU A 111 1.78 -9.21 4.60
C GLU A 111 2.80 -9.03 5.73
N CYS A 112 4.09 -8.98 5.40
CA CYS A 112 5.16 -8.73 6.38
C CYS A 112 5.04 -7.36 7.05
N LEU A 113 4.67 -6.32 6.31
CA LEU A 113 4.46 -4.97 6.84
C LEU A 113 3.25 -4.93 7.78
N GLY A 114 2.14 -5.56 7.38
CA GLY A 114 0.92 -5.66 8.18
C GLY A 114 1.16 -6.38 9.51
N GLU A 115 1.90 -7.49 9.49
CA GLU A 115 2.30 -8.20 10.71
C GLU A 115 3.19 -7.33 11.61
N THR A 116 4.15 -6.62 11.02
CA THR A 116 5.05 -5.71 11.77
C THR A 116 4.27 -4.58 12.44
N LEU A 117 3.34 -3.94 11.72
CA LEU A 117 2.48 -2.89 12.25
C LEU A 117 1.59 -3.40 13.39
N TRP A 118 0.98 -4.57 13.21
CA TRP A 118 0.14 -5.17 14.25
C TRP A 118 0.92 -5.48 15.52
N ARG A 119 2.14 -6.04 15.41
CA ARG A 119 3.02 -6.30 16.56
C ARG A 119 3.39 -5.01 17.29
N SER A 120 3.85 -4.00 16.55
CA SER A 120 4.18 -2.67 17.07
C SER A 120 3.01 -2.03 17.81
N GLN A 121 1.79 -2.10 17.25
CA GLN A 121 0.59 -1.55 17.89
C GLN A 121 0.21 -2.32 19.16
N ARG A 122 0.29 -3.65 19.12
CA ARG A 122 -0.04 -4.51 20.26
C ARG A 122 0.93 -4.34 21.44
N GLU A 123 2.21 -4.19 21.14
CA GLU A 123 3.28 -4.07 22.14
C GLU A 123 3.53 -2.62 22.58
N GLY A 124 2.99 -1.63 21.86
CA GLY A 124 3.22 -0.21 22.12
C GLY A 124 4.67 0.22 21.82
N THR A 125 5.36 -0.50 20.94
CA THR A 125 6.76 -0.26 20.56
C THR A 125 6.85 0.31 19.14
N ALA A 126 8.01 0.89 18.78
CA ALA A 126 8.27 1.26 17.39
C ALA A 126 8.39 0.01 16.50
N MET A 127 8.13 0.15 15.19
CA MET A 127 8.32 -0.97 14.25
C MET A 127 9.78 -1.45 14.26
N ASP A 128 9.96 -2.77 14.35
CA ASP A 128 11.27 -3.40 14.21
C ASP A 128 11.60 -3.60 12.72
N ALA A 129 12.42 -2.69 12.20
CA ALA A 129 12.87 -2.72 10.80
C ALA A 129 13.65 -3.99 10.43
N ASN A 130 14.40 -4.59 11.37
CA ASN A 130 15.16 -5.81 11.11
C ASN A 130 14.21 -7.00 11.01
N GLN A 131 13.25 -7.09 11.92
CA GLN A 131 12.25 -8.15 11.89
C GLN A 131 11.38 -8.09 10.62
N TYR A 132 10.96 -6.88 10.22
CA TYR A 132 10.26 -6.66 8.97
C TYR A 132 11.07 -7.14 7.76
N LEU A 133 12.33 -6.72 7.66
CA LEU A 133 13.20 -7.11 6.54
C LEU A 133 13.50 -8.62 6.53
N GLU A 134 13.68 -9.24 7.69
CA GLU A 134 13.84 -10.69 7.80
C GLU A 134 12.61 -11.45 7.32
N CYS A 135 11.40 -10.99 7.65
CA CYS A 135 10.17 -11.58 7.14
C CYS A 135 10.18 -11.62 5.61
N VAL A 136 10.47 -10.48 4.97
CA VAL A 136 10.50 -10.38 3.51
C VAL A 136 11.57 -11.28 2.90
N ARG A 137 12.78 -11.30 3.48
CA ARG A 137 13.89 -12.15 3.00
C ARG A 137 13.57 -13.65 3.11
N ARG A 138 12.95 -14.08 4.22
CA ARG A 138 12.53 -15.48 4.39
C ARG A 138 11.51 -15.87 3.34
N SER A 139 10.56 -14.98 3.02
CA SER A 139 9.61 -15.22 1.94
C SER A 139 10.31 -15.34 0.59
N ALA A 140 11.34 -14.52 0.32
CA ALA A 140 12.12 -14.53 -0.91
C ALA A 140 13.03 -15.77 -1.11
N GLY A 141 13.47 -16.40 -0.01
CA GLY A 141 14.31 -17.60 -0.04
C GLY A 141 13.55 -18.93 -0.09
N LYS A 142 12.21 -18.91 -0.08
CA LYS A 142 11.37 -20.10 -0.33
C LYS A 142 11.34 -20.46 -1.81
#